data_AF-A0A947R8S1-F1
#
_entry.id   AF-A0A947R8S1-F1
#
_cell.length_a   1.000
_cell.length_b   1.000
_cell.length_c   1.000
_cell.angle_alpha   90.00
_cell.angle_beta   90.00
_cell.angle_gamma   90.00
#
_symmetry.space_group_name_H-M   'P 1'
#
loop_
_entity.id
_entity.type
_entity.pdbx_description
1 polymer ?
#
loop_
_entity_poly.entity_id
_entity_poly.type
_entity_poly.pdbx_seq_one_letter_code
_entity_poly.pdbx_strand_id
1 'polypeptide(L)' 'MKFKKIILLLLFLMTIALTGCEKSGPAENAGEKIDNAIENTGQAIENAGDKVKDATN' A
#
# COMPACT_ATOMS: atom_id res chain seq x y z
N MET A 1 -13.58 38.58 -10.31
CA MET A 1 -14.19 37.25 -10.56
C MET A 1 -13.21 36.08 -10.59
N LYS A 2 -11.94 36.25 -10.97
CA LYS A 2 -10.95 35.15 -11.04
C LYS A 2 -10.64 34.52 -9.67
N PHE A 3 -10.49 35.35 -8.63
CA PHE A 3 -10.26 34.90 -7.25
C PHE A 3 -11.43 34.08 -6.66
N LYS A 4 -12.68 34.49 -6.91
CA LYS A 4 -13.88 33.74 -6.51
C LYS A 4 -13.93 32.34 -7.14
N LYS A 5 -13.48 32.19 -8.40
CA LYS A 5 -13.40 30.88 -9.08
C LYS A 5 -12.31 29.97 -8.49
N ILE A 6 -11.16 30.54 -8.13
CA ILE A 6 -10.06 29.81 -7.49
C ILE A 6 -10.47 29.31 -6.10
N ILE A 7 -11.15 30.16 -5.32
CA ILE A 7 -11.69 29.77 -4.01
C ILE A 7 -12.72 28.64 -4.14
N LEU A 8 -13.60 28.71 -5.14
CA LEU A 8 -14.60 27.66 -5.40
C LEU A 8 -13.94 26.32 -5.79
N LEU A 9 -12.89 26.37 -6.61
CA LEU A 9 -12.13 25.18 -7.02
C LEU A 9 -11.41 24.52 -5.84
N LEU A 10 -10.79 25.32 -4.98
CA LEU A 10 -10.11 24.84 -3.77
C LEU A 10 -11.08 24.18 -2.79
N LEU A 11 -12.26 24.77 -2.56
CA LEU A 11 -13.29 24.18 -1.72
C LEU A 11 -13.78 22.83 -2.26
N PHE A 12 -13.93 22.71 -3.58
CA PHE A 12 -14.35 21.46 -4.21
C PHE A 12 -13.30 20.35 -4.06
N LEU A 13 -12.03 20.65 -4.29
CA LEU A 13 -10.93 19.69 -4.09
C LEU A 13 -10.84 19.21 -2.64
N MET A 14 -11.09 20.09 -1.68
CA MET A 14 -11.09 19.76 -0.26
C MET A 14 -12.19 18.75 0.10
N THR A 15 -13.38 18.85 -0.50
CA THR A 15 -14.45 17.86 -0.28
C THR A 15 -14.11 16.46 -0.81
N ILE A 16 -13.38 16.37 -1.94
CA ILE A 16 -12.94 15.09 -2.51
C ILE A 16 -11.85 14.47 -1.63
N ALA A 17 -10.89 15.27 -1.19
CA ALA A 17 -9.80 14.81 -0.32
C ALA A 17 -10.32 14.24 1.01
N LEU A 18 -11.36 14.84 1.60
CA LEU A 18 -11.98 14.33 2.83
C LEU A 18 -12.58 12.92 2.64
N THR A 19 -13.17 12.62 1.49
CA THR A 19 -13.73 11.27 1.23
C THR A 19 -12.67 10.18 1.06
N GLY A 20 -11.41 10.55 0.80
CA GLY A 20 -10.30 9.61 0.61
C GLY A 20 -9.49 9.30 1.87
N CYS A 21 -9.73 10.00 2.99
CA CYS A 21 -8.84 9.95 4.15
C CYS A 21 -9.17 8.85 5.19
N GLU A 22 -10.32 8.19 5.10
CA GLU A 22 -10.86 7.40 6.23
C GLU A 22 -10.87 5.87 6.04
N LYS A 23 -10.65 5.35 4.84
CA LYS A 23 -10.64 3.90 4.59
C LYS A 23 -9.52 3.50 3.63
N SER A 24 -8.72 2.51 4.03
CA SER A 24 -7.75 1.84 3.15
C SER A 24 -8.45 1.44 1.85
N GLY A 25 -7.97 2.01 0.75
CA GLY A 25 -8.58 1.85 -0.55
C GLY A 25 -8.41 0.43 -1.10
N PRO A 26 -9.18 0.02 -2.12
CA PRO A 26 -9.02 -1.29 -2.75
C PRO A 26 -7.59 -1.58 -3.22
N ALA A 27 -6.88 -0.53 -3.68
CA ALA A 27 -5.48 -0.63 -4.10
C ALA A 27 -4.52 -0.89 -2.92
N GLU A 28 -4.74 -0.24 -1.78
CA GLU A 28 -3.91 -0.42 -0.58
C GLU A 28 -4.08 -1.84 -0.01
N ASN A 29 -5.32 -2.33 0.09
CA ASN A 29 -5.60 -3.71 0.49
C ASN A 29 -5.00 -4.75 -0.48
N ALA A 30 -4.99 -4.45 -1.78
CA ALA A 30 -4.37 -5.34 -2.77
C ALA A 30 -2.83 -5.34 -2.64
N GLY A 31 -2.23 -4.15 -2.44
CA GLY A 31 -0.80 -4.00 -2.15
C GLY A 31 -0.39 -4.79 -0.91
N GLU A 32 -1.11 -4.62 0.20
CA GLU A 32 -0.86 -5.34 1.45
C GLU A 32 -0.90 -6.86 1.26
N LYS A 33 -1.87 -7.39 0.52
CA LYS A 33 -1.94 -8.84 0.23
C LYS A 33 -0.75 -9.34 -0.57
N ILE A 34 -0.29 -8.56 -1.55
CA ILE A 34 0.87 -8.91 -2.37
C ILE A 34 2.14 -8.87 -1.51
N ASP A 35 2.32 -7.84 -0.71
CA ASP A 35 3.47 -7.70 0.18
C ASP A 35 3.55 -8.87 1.16
N ASN A 36 2.43 -9.24 1.80
CA ASN A 36 2.34 -10.41 2.67
C ASN A 36 2.69 -11.71 1.94
N ALA A 37 2.23 -11.89 0.69
CA ALA A 37 2.54 -13.08 -0.09
C ALA A 37 4.04 -13.18 -0.41
N ILE A 38 4.67 -12.06 -0.74
CA ILE A 38 6.11 -11.97 -1.01
C ILE A 38 6.90 -12.28 0.26
N GLU A 39 6.53 -11.71 1.40
CA GLU A 39 7.20 -11.94 2.68
C GLU A 39 7.17 -13.42 3.10
N ASN A 40 5.99 -14.05 3.03
CA ASN A 40 5.84 -15.47 3.34
C ASN A 40 6.68 -16.35 2.39
N THR A 41 6.71 -16.00 1.10
CA THR A 41 7.51 -16.72 0.11
C THR A 41 9.01 -16.56 0.41
N GLY A 42 9.45 -15.35 0.75
CA GLY A 42 10.83 -15.08 1.14
C GLY A 42 11.27 -15.89 2.36
N GLN A 43 10.45 -15.89 3.43
CA GLN A 43 10.72 -16.69 4.62
C GLN A 43 10.79 -18.19 4.33
N ALA A 44 9.93 -18.71 3.46
CA ALA A 44 9.96 -20.12 3.08
C ALA A 44 11.24 -20.50 2.32
N ILE A 45 11.71 -19.62 1.43
CA ILE A 45 12.96 -19.81 0.69
C ILE A 45 14.17 -19.75 1.64
N GLU A 46 14.20 -18.78 2.55
CA GLU A 46 15.27 -18.64 3.53
C GLU A 46 15.37 -19.89 4.42
N ASN A 47 14.24 -20.34 4.99
CA ASN A 47 14.20 -21.57 5.79
C ASN A 47 14.64 -22.81 5.00
N ALA A 48 14.30 -22.91 3.72
CA ALA A 48 14.75 -24.01 2.87
C ALA A 48 16.27 -23.94 2.63
N GLY A 49 16.80 -22.75 2.37
CA GLY A 49 18.23 -22.50 2.20
C GLY A 49 19.03 -22.86 3.46
N ASP A 50 18.56 -22.44 4.62
CA ASP A 50 19.18 -22.74 5.91
C ASP A 50 19.22 -24.25 6.18
N LYS A 51 18.10 -24.95 5.95
CA LYS A 51 18.06 -26.42 6.08
C LYS A 51 19.05 -27.14 5.17
N VAL A 52 19.23 -26.66 3.93
CA VAL A 52 20.21 -27.22 2.99
C VAL A 52 21.63 -26.94 3.46
N LYS A 53 21.89 -25.74 3.97
CA LYS A 53 23.20 -25.33 4.51
C LYS A 53 23.58 -26.16 5.73
N ASP A 54 22.66 -26.35 6.68
CA ASP A 54 22.85 -27.23 7.84
C ASP A 54 23.12 -28.68 7.44
N ALA A 55 22.44 -29.19 6.40
CA ALA A 55 22.63 -30.57 5.94
C ALA A 55 23.96 -30.81 5.18
N THR A 56 24.61 -29.73 4.72
CA THR A 56 25.84 -29.81 3.90
C THR A 56 27.10 -29.41 4.69
N ASN A 57 26.94 -29.01 5.95
CA ASN A 57 28.02 -28.66 6.88
C ASN A 57 28.26 -29.77 7.90
#